data_AF-A0A5B0L1M1-F1
#
_entry.id   AF-A0A5B0L1M1-F1
#
_cell.length_a   1.000
_cell.length_b   1.000
_cell.length_c   1.000
_cell.angle_alpha   90.00
_cell.angle_beta   90.00
_cell.angle_gamma   90.00
#
_symmetry.space_group_name_H-M   'P 1'
#
loop_
_entity.id
_entity.type
_entity.pdbx_description
1 polymer ?
#
loop_
_entity_poly.entity_id
_entity_poly.type
_entity_poly.pdbx_seq_one_letter_code
_entity_poly.pdbx_strand_id
1 'polypeptide(L)' 'MIYAELIQAMNAGRRDPGGCTPPVVDAVRAGGEETRLTVNAILGWEIRHSRRAGPGDEPSVMEARATLVASMEEARKAG' A
#
# COMPACT_ATOMS: atom_id res chain seq x y z
N MET A 1 -2.66 9.75 6.59
CA MET A 1 -3.77 8.79 6.56
C MET A 1 -3.26 7.49 7.18
N ILE A 2 -3.96 6.97 8.18
CA ILE A 2 -3.57 5.72 8.85
C ILE A 2 -4.05 4.51 8.04
N TYR A 3 -3.53 3.32 8.33
CA TYR A 3 -3.83 2.09 7.57
C TYR A 3 -5.34 1.83 7.42
N ALA A 4 -6.10 1.99 8.51
CA ALA A 4 -7.54 1.76 8.51
C ALA A 4 -8.29 2.63 7.49
N GLU A 5 -7.94 3.92 7.40
CA GLU A 5 -8.53 4.87 6.45
C GLU A 5 -8.14 4.52 5.01
N LEU A 6 -6.88 4.11 4.77
CA LEU A 6 -6.40 3.68 3.46
C LEU A 6 -7.12 2.42 2.97
N ILE A 7 -7.25 1.41 3.83
CA ILE A 7 -7.96 0.17 3.50
C ILE A 7 -9.43 0.42 3.24
N GLN A 8 -10.07 1.27 4.02
CA GLN A 8 -11.45 1.69 3.77
C GLN A 8 -11.56 2.37 2.41
N ALA A 9 -10.69 3.33 2.09
CA ALA A 9 -10.67 4.04 0.80
C ALA A 9 -10.37 3.11 -0.40
N MET A 10 -9.46 2.15 -0.24
CA MET A 10 -9.13 1.15 -1.25
C MET A 10 -10.27 0.15 -1.47
N ASN A 11 -11.06 -0.16 -0.43
CA ASN A 11 -12.15 -1.12 -0.50
C ASN A 11 -13.52 -0.48 -0.81
N ALA A 12 -13.66 0.85 -0.70
CA ALA A 12 -14.91 1.57 -0.92
C ALA A 12 -15.43 1.55 -2.38
N GLY A 13 -14.64 1.08 -3.35
CA GLY A 13 -15.04 1.10 -4.75
C GLY A 13 -14.37 0.05 -5.62
N ARG A 14 -14.68 0.12 -6.92
CA ARG A 14 -13.98 -0.65 -7.95
C ARG A 14 -12.59 -0.05 -8.12
N ARG A 15 -11.55 -0.86 -7.92
CA ARG A 15 -10.17 -0.45 -8.21
C ARG A 15 -9.98 -0.51 -9.72
N ASP A 16 -9.35 0.53 -10.28
CA ASP A 16 -8.90 0.47 -11.66
C ASP A 16 -7.87 -0.66 -11.83
N PRO A 17 -7.63 -1.15 -13.07
CA PRO A 17 -6.65 -2.20 -13.33
C PRO A 17 -5.23 -1.89 -12.81
N GLY A 18 -4.91 -0.60 -12.61
CA GLY A 18 -3.66 -0.13 -11.98
C GLY A 18 -3.65 -0.16 -10.45
N GLY A 19 -4.73 -0.62 -9.80
CA GLY A 19 -4.78 -0.89 -8.35
C GLY A 19 -5.26 0.27 -7.46
N CYS A 20 -5.40 1.50 -7.97
CA CYS A 20 -5.78 2.66 -7.17
C CYS A 20 -7.23 3.10 -7.43
N THR A 21 -8.01 3.35 -6.38
CA THR A 21 -9.28 4.09 -6.45
C THR A 21 -9.01 5.60 -6.40
N PRO A 22 -9.90 6.48 -6.89
CA PRO A 22 -9.69 7.93 -6.81
C PRO A 22 -9.36 8.46 -5.40
N PRO A 23 -10.03 8.01 -4.32
CA PRO A 23 -9.67 8.42 -2.95
C PRO A 23 -8.24 8.04 -2.54
N VAL A 24 -7.69 6.95 -3.10
CA VAL A 24 -6.31 6.51 -2.84
C VAL A 24 -5.32 7.38 -3.59
N VAL A 25 -5.66 7.82 -4.80
CA VAL A 25 -4.84 8.79 -5.55
C VAL A 25 -4.75 10.11 -4.79
N ASP A 26 -5.86 10.60 -4.25
CA ASP A 26 -5.88 11.83 -3.45
C ASP A 26 -5.12 11.65 -2.13
N ALA A 27 -5.27 10.50 -1.47
CA ALA A 27 -4.49 10.15 -0.28
C ALA A 27 -2.97 10.14 -0.57
N VAL A 28 -2.55 9.57 -1.69
CA VAL A 28 -1.13 9.54 -2.10
C VAL A 28 -0.62 10.94 -2.43
N ARG A 29 -1.42 11.78 -3.10
CA ARG A 29 -1.06 13.17 -3.39
C ARG A 29 -0.89 14.00 -2.12
N ALA A 30 -1.80 13.86 -1.17
CA ALA A 30 -1.77 14.63 0.08
C ALA A 30 -0.73 14.08 1.09
N GLY A 31 -0.58 12.76 1.16
CA GLY A 31 0.24 12.06 2.15
C GLY A 31 1.64 11.66 1.65
N GLY A 32 1.99 12.02 0.42
CA GLY A 32 3.34 11.88 -0.14
C GLY A 32 3.86 10.45 -0.24
N GLU A 33 5.18 10.31 -0.21
CA GLU A 33 5.87 9.04 -0.45
C GLU A 33 5.54 7.96 0.59
N GLU A 34 5.38 8.32 1.86
CA GLU A 34 5.03 7.34 2.89
C GLU A 34 3.68 6.67 2.62
N THR A 35 2.68 7.46 2.21
CA THR A 35 1.35 6.94 1.88
C THR A 35 1.41 6.07 0.63
N ARG A 36 2.19 6.49 -0.38
CA ARG A 36 2.45 5.69 -1.58
C ARG A 36 3.06 4.32 -1.24
N LEU A 37 4.05 4.29 -0.35
CA LEU A 37 4.70 3.05 0.08
C LEU A 37 3.72 2.13 0.80
N THR A 38 2.85 2.68 1.65
CA THR A 38 1.81 1.89 2.33
C THR A 38 0.81 1.31 1.33
N VAL A 39 0.37 2.08 0.33
CA VAL A 39 -0.52 1.58 -0.74
C VAL A 39 0.16 0.46 -1.54
N ASN A 40 1.43 0.64 -1.91
CA ASN A 40 2.19 -0.40 -2.63
C ASN A 40 2.36 -1.67 -1.78
N ALA A 41 2.60 -1.52 -0.47
CA ALA A 41 2.68 -2.65 0.45
C ALA A 41 1.35 -3.40 0.52
N ILE A 42 0.22 -2.69 0.61
CA ILE A 42 -1.13 -3.30 0.57
C ILE A 42 -1.31 -4.09 -0.72
N LEU A 43 -1.06 -3.49 -1.88
CA LEU A 43 -1.26 -4.15 -3.18
C LEU A 43 -0.34 -5.37 -3.37
N GLY A 44 0.94 -5.25 -3.00
CA GLY A 44 1.89 -6.36 -3.07
C GLY A 44 1.51 -7.50 -2.13
N TRP A 45 1.01 -7.17 -0.93
CA TRP A 45 0.50 -8.14 0.02
C TRP A 45 -0.72 -8.88 -0.55
N GLU A 46 -1.67 -8.17 -1.15
CA GLU A 46 -2.88 -8.78 -1.73
C GLU A 46 -2.56 -9.74 -2.88
N ILE A 47 -1.61 -9.37 -3.73
CA ILE A 47 -1.12 -10.25 -4.83
C ILE A 47 -0.56 -11.55 -4.25
N ARG A 48 0.28 -11.46 -3.21
CA ARG A 48 0.88 -12.63 -2.55
C ARG A 48 -0.17 -13.54 -1.89
N HIS A 49 -1.22 -12.97 -1.32
CA HIS A 49 -2.23 -13.71 -0.57
C HIS A 49 -3.50 -14.04 -1.38
N SER A 50 -3.58 -13.58 -2.64
CA SER A 50 -4.73 -13.78 -3.54
C SER A 50 -6.08 -13.37 -2.93
N ARG A 51 -6.07 -12.38 -2.02
CA ARG A 51 -7.27 -11.80 -1.40
C ARG A 51 -7.06 -10.34 -1.07
N ARG A 52 -8.16 -9.61 -0.85
CA ARG A 52 -8.10 -8.21 -0.40
C ARG A 52 -7.59 -8.12 1.05
N ALA A 53 -6.81 -7.08 1.32
CA ALA A 53 -6.38 -6.75 2.66
C ALA A 53 -7.54 -6.11 3.43
N GLY A 54 -7.67 -6.48 4.70
CA GLY A 54 -8.65 -5.93 5.63
C GLY A 54 -7.97 -5.36 6.88
N PRO A 55 -8.76 -4.77 7.80
CA PRO A 55 -8.23 -4.15 9.01
C PRO A 55 -7.34 -5.06 9.87
N GLY A 56 -7.63 -6.37 9.91
CA GLY A 56 -6.85 -7.34 10.68
C GLY A 56 -5.48 -7.70 10.09
N ASP A 57 -5.19 -7.28 8.86
CA ASP A 57 -3.95 -7.60 8.16
C ASP A 57 -2.86 -6.54 8.37
N GLU A 58 -3.16 -5.46 9.10
CA GLU A 58 -2.26 -4.32 9.30
C GLU A 58 -0.83 -4.73 9.71
N PRO A 59 -0.61 -5.60 10.72
CA PRO A 59 0.75 -5.97 11.11
C PRO A 59 1.54 -6.63 9.97
N SER A 60 0.90 -7.54 9.23
CA SER A 60 1.53 -8.28 8.13
C SER A 60 1.78 -7.39 6.92
N VAL A 61 0.89 -6.43 6.63
CA VAL A 61 1.10 -5.44 5.57
C VAL A 61 2.24 -4.48 5.94
N MET A 62 2.32 -4.05 7.20
CA MET A 62 3.38 -3.15 7.65
C MET A 62 4.75 -3.84 7.66
N GLU A 63 4.81 -5.15 7.92
CA GLU A 63 6.02 -5.95 7.71
C GLU A 63 6.43 -5.97 6.23
N ALA A 64 5.48 -6.22 5.32
CA ALA A 64 5.74 -6.17 3.88
C ALA A 64 6.21 -4.77 3.42
N ARG A 65 5.68 -3.70 4.02
CA ARG A 65 6.14 -2.31 3.78
C ARG A 65 7.59 -2.13 4.21
N ALA A 66 7.97 -2.64 5.39
CA ALA A 66 9.34 -2.56 5.87
C ALA A 66 10.32 -3.28 4.94
N THR A 67 9.95 -4.49 4.48
CA THR A 67 10.74 -5.22 3.47
C THR A 67 10.87 -4.44 2.16
N LEU A 68 9.78 -3.84 1.68
CA LEU A 68 9.79 -3.02 0.45
C LEU A 68 10.76 -1.83 0.57
N VAL A 69 10.71 -1.11 1.70
CA VAL A 69 11.60 0.02 1.96
C VAL A 69 13.05 -0.43 1.99
N ALA A 70 13.36 -1.51 2.70
CA ALA A 70 14.71 -2.07 2.76
C ALA A 70 15.24 -2.43 1.36
N SER A 71 14.44 -3.12 0.54
CA SER A 71 14.85 -3.47 -0.84
C SER A 71 15.07 -2.24 -1.72
N MET A 72 14.28 -1.17 -1.55
CA MET A 72 14.48 0.08 -2.29
C MET A 72 15.76 0.81 -1.86
N GLU A 73 16.11 0.78 -0.58
CA GLU A 73 17.35 1.35 -0.08
C GLU A 73 18.58 0.58 -0.56
N GLU A 74 18.50 -0.75 -0.60
CA GLU A 74 19.53 -1.61 -1.17
C GLU A 74 19.73 -1.32 -2.67
N ALA A 75 18.63 -1.25 -3.43
CA ALA A 75 18.69 -0.93 -4.86
C ALA A 75 19.30 0.46 -5.12
N ARG A 76 19.02 1.44 -4.26
CA ARG A 76 19.61 2.78 -4.37
C ARG A 76 21.11 2.79 -4.11
N LYS A 77 21.62 1.92 -3.23
CA LYS A 77 23.07 1.81 -2.93
C LYS A 77 23.85 1.06 -4.02
N ALA A 78 23.17 0.26 -4.83
CA ALA A 78 23.77 -0.59 -5.86
C ALA A 78 23.90 0.09 -7.23
N GLY A 79 23.32 1.28 -7.42
CA GLY A 79 23.41 2.09 -8.65
C GLY A 79 24.13 3.40 -8.41
#